data_AF-A0A1G1FDG3-F1
#
_entry.id   AF-A0A1G1FDG3-F1
#
_cell.length_a   1.000
_cell.length_b   1.000
_cell.length_c   1.000
_cell.angle_alpha   90.00
_cell.angle_beta   90.00
_cell.angle_gamma   90.00
#
_symmetry.space_group_name_H-M   'P 1'
#
loop_
_entity.id
_entity.type
_entity.pdbx_description
1 polymer ?
#
loop_
_entity_poly.entity_id
_entity_poly.type
_entity_poly.pdbx_seq_one_letter_code
_entity_poly.pdbx_strand_id
1 'polypeptide(L)'
;MAFCPKCGKEAVKEGSFCQGCGAKLPVQGGGPQGSVAASHLQESDYRTFIGKNADKYVAKFGHFSSGGEGSFAATWHWPAFFVPFFWMLYRKMYFWALLVFVIGAIPFAWLVMMPVIGLTGNYMYFNHARKKMAEAMISSEQSEVQRAVALARAGGVNSLIVILPVVLVPIIAILAAIAIPQFAAYRQRAFDMQAKSHVQNACYGVSAFFQQNPDRTEIDEGSLSQAGYTPLKDVELTILDPDRETFSLSARHVRGRSRYVAKSDCTVTEVREQ
;
A
#
# COMPACT_ATOMS: atom_id res chain seq x y z
N MET A 1 52.04 -20.17 -31.02
CA MET A 1 50.99 -19.67 -31.93
C MET A 1 49.86 -20.70 -31.90
N ALA A 2 48.60 -20.28 -31.84
CA ALA A 2 47.47 -21.21 -31.81
C ALA A 2 46.99 -21.46 -33.25
N PHE A 3 46.69 -22.71 -33.60
CA PHE A 3 46.17 -23.08 -34.93
C PHE A 3 44.72 -23.51 -34.82
N CYS A 4 43.91 -23.16 -35.82
CA CYS A 4 42.51 -23.57 -35.85
C CYS A 4 42.39 -25.10 -36.06
N PRO A 5 41.67 -25.84 -35.19
CA PRO A 5 41.54 -27.29 -35.32
C PRO A 5 40.73 -27.74 -36.54
N LYS A 6 39.97 -26.82 -37.17
CA LYS A 6 39.12 -27.12 -38.33
C LYS A 6 39.78 -26.84 -39.67
N CYS A 7 40.60 -25.79 -39.77
CA CYS A 7 41.16 -25.34 -41.05
C CYS A 7 42.68 -25.15 -41.05
N GLY A 8 43.37 -25.37 -39.92
CA GLY A 8 44.82 -25.33 -39.82
C GLY A 8 45.47 -23.95 -39.96
N LYS A 9 44.71 -22.87 -40.21
CA LYS A 9 45.24 -21.50 -40.28
C LYS A 9 45.57 -20.97 -38.89
N GLU A 10 46.57 -20.07 -38.83
CA GLU A 10 46.94 -19.37 -37.59
C GLU A 10 45.73 -18.59 -37.04
N ALA A 11 45.47 -18.78 -35.75
CA ALA A 11 44.37 -18.14 -35.04
C ALA A 11 44.91 -17.00 -34.16
N VAL A 12 44.31 -15.81 -34.32
CA VAL A 12 44.56 -14.66 -33.44
C VAL A 12 43.96 -14.96 -32.06
N LYS A 13 44.75 -14.85 -31.00
CA LYS A 13 44.43 -15.30 -29.62
C LYS A 13 43.16 -14.66 -29.02
N GLU A 14 42.66 -13.56 -29.57
CA GLU A 14 41.57 -12.77 -28.96
C GLU A 14 40.24 -12.83 -29.74
N GLY A 15 40.18 -13.57 -30.85
CA GLY A 15 38.95 -13.73 -31.65
C GLY A 15 38.11 -14.93 -31.20
N SER A 16 36.80 -14.71 -30.97
CA SER A 16 35.82 -15.79 -30.70
C SER A 16 35.55 -16.69 -31.92
N PHE A 17 35.99 -16.28 -33.11
CA PHE A 17 35.81 -17.00 -34.37
C PHE A 17 37.08 -16.95 -35.22
N CYS A 18 37.36 -18.05 -35.93
CA CYS A 18 38.45 -18.13 -36.89
C CYS A 18 38.13 -17.31 -38.15
N GLN A 19 38.95 -16.31 -38.46
CA GLN A 19 38.78 -15.46 -39.65
C GLN A 19 38.89 -16.23 -40.98
N GLY A 20 39.56 -17.40 -40.98
CA GLY A 20 39.78 -18.17 -42.20
C GLY A 20 38.64 -19.14 -42.57
N CYS A 21 37.84 -19.61 -41.61
CA CYS A 21 36.79 -20.62 -41.85
C CYS A 21 35.49 -20.39 -41.08
N GLY A 22 35.42 -19.34 -40.25
CA GLY A 22 34.24 -19.01 -39.43
C GLY A 22 33.98 -19.93 -38.24
N ALA A 23 34.83 -20.92 -37.97
CA ALA A 23 34.64 -21.82 -36.83
C ALA A 23 34.87 -21.10 -35.50
N LYS A 24 34.00 -21.36 -34.51
CA LYS A 24 34.14 -20.84 -33.15
C LYS A 24 35.38 -21.44 -32.49
N LEU A 25 36.28 -20.59 -31.99
CA LEU A 25 37.50 -21.04 -31.31
C LEU A 25 37.23 -21.19 -29.81
N PRO A 26 37.82 -22.21 -29.14
CA PRO A 26 37.74 -22.32 -27.69
C PRO A 26 38.51 -21.14 -27.07
N VAL A 27 37.79 -20.21 -26.45
CA VAL A 27 38.37 -19.04 -25.76
C VAL A 27 39.18 -19.54 -24.58
N GLN A 28 40.51 -19.56 -24.70
CA GLN A 28 41.39 -19.82 -23.55
C GLN A 28 41.62 -18.52 -22.79
N GLY A 29 40.75 -18.33 -21.78
CA GLY A 29 40.99 -17.66 -20.50
C GLY A 29 41.91 -16.43 -20.48
N GLY A 30 41.31 -15.25 -20.64
CA GLY A 30 41.90 -13.96 -20.33
C GLY A 30 40.81 -12.91 -20.03
N GLY A 31 39.84 -13.26 -19.18
CA GLY A 31 38.84 -12.31 -18.68
C GLY A 31 39.33 -11.62 -17.39
N PRO A 32 38.83 -10.40 -17.07
CA PRO A 32 39.22 -9.68 -15.87
C PRO A 32 38.97 -10.52 -14.61
N GLN A 33 39.88 -10.41 -13.64
CA GLN A 33 40.09 -11.23 -12.43
C GLN A 33 38.86 -11.44 -11.51
N GLY A 34 37.68 -10.93 -11.84
CA GLY A 34 36.42 -11.20 -11.16
C GLY A 34 35.76 -12.56 -11.51
N SER A 35 36.20 -13.25 -12.58
CA SER A 35 35.57 -14.51 -13.02
C SER A 35 36.04 -15.77 -12.28
N VAL A 36 37.23 -15.75 -11.66
CA VAL A 36 37.77 -16.93 -10.94
C VAL A 36 37.05 -17.18 -9.61
N ALA A 37 36.53 -16.12 -8.96
CA ALA A 37 35.74 -16.26 -7.72
C ALA A 37 34.33 -16.82 -7.99
N ALA A 38 33.76 -16.59 -9.18
CA ALA A 38 32.41 -17.04 -9.52
C ALA A 38 32.36 -18.54 -9.90
N SER A 39 33.46 -19.10 -10.42
CA SER A 39 33.55 -20.51 -10.83
C SER A 39 33.60 -21.52 -9.68
N HIS A 40 33.68 -21.05 -8.42
CA HIS A 40 33.71 -21.90 -7.21
C HIS A 40 32.43 -21.83 -6.35
N LEU A 41 31.39 -21.10 -6.77
CA LEU A 41 30.12 -21.05 -6.03
C LEU A 41 29.41 -22.40 -6.12
N GLN A 42 29.49 -23.18 -5.04
CA GLN A 42 28.83 -24.48 -4.97
C GLN A 42 27.34 -24.32 -4.64
N GLU A 43 26.55 -25.34 -4.98
CA GLU A 43 25.14 -25.40 -4.63
C GLU A 43 24.91 -25.28 -3.11
N SER A 44 25.83 -25.83 -2.31
CA SER A 44 25.84 -25.75 -0.84
C SER A 44 25.91 -24.31 -0.33
N ASP A 45 26.66 -23.44 -1.00
CA ASP A 45 26.77 -22.02 -0.64
C ASP A 45 25.43 -21.29 -0.90
N TYR A 46 24.78 -21.57 -2.03
CA TYR A 46 23.43 -21.05 -2.32
C TYR A 46 22.41 -21.53 -1.28
N ARG A 47 22.45 -22.81 -0.89
CA ARG A 47 21.55 -23.36 0.13
C ARG A 47 21.72 -22.65 1.47
N THR A 48 22.97 -22.40 1.86
CA THR A 48 23.32 -21.67 3.08
C THR A 48 22.86 -20.22 3.03
N PHE A 49 23.05 -19.54 1.90
CA PHE A 49 22.63 -18.16 1.70
C PHE A 49 21.10 -18.02 1.68
N ILE A 50 20.36 -18.89 0.99
CA ILE A 50 18.90 -18.79 0.87
C ILE A 50 18.20 -19.22 2.17
N GLY A 51 18.73 -20.24 2.84
CA GLY A 51 18.16 -20.85 4.03
C GLY A 51 16.84 -21.56 3.74
N LYS A 52 15.77 -21.15 4.43
CA LYS A 52 14.45 -21.80 4.31
C LYS A 52 13.94 -21.76 2.86
N ASN A 53 13.50 -22.92 2.37
CA ASN A 53 13.07 -23.18 0.99
C ASN A 53 14.17 -23.09 -0.08
N ALA A 54 15.44 -23.29 0.28
CA ALA A 54 16.56 -23.26 -0.67
C ALA A 54 16.36 -24.17 -1.89
N ASP A 55 15.87 -25.41 -1.69
CA ASP A 55 15.68 -26.40 -2.77
C ASP A 55 14.89 -25.84 -3.96
N LYS A 56 13.82 -25.09 -3.67
CA LYS A 56 12.93 -24.51 -4.69
C LYS A 56 13.64 -23.47 -5.57
N TYR A 57 14.58 -22.73 -5.00
CA TYR A 57 15.34 -21.70 -5.71
C TYR A 57 16.51 -22.31 -6.45
N VAL A 58 17.25 -23.19 -5.80
CA VAL A 58 18.42 -23.86 -6.36
C VAL A 58 18.05 -24.66 -7.61
N ALA A 59 16.93 -25.41 -7.58
CA ALA A 59 16.43 -26.12 -8.76
C ALA A 59 16.22 -25.18 -9.96
N LYS A 60 15.73 -23.96 -9.72
CA LYS A 60 15.51 -22.96 -10.77
C LYS A 60 16.81 -22.29 -11.24
N PHE A 61 17.81 -22.18 -10.36
CA PHE A 61 19.10 -21.57 -10.70
C PHE A 61 19.88 -22.38 -11.73
N GLY A 62 19.63 -23.70 -11.83
CA GLY A 62 20.19 -24.55 -12.88
C GLY A 62 19.86 -24.08 -14.31
N HIS A 63 18.72 -23.40 -14.50
CA HIS A 63 18.36 -22.82 -15.80
C HIS A 63 19.20 -21.57 -16.17
N PHE A 64 19.88 -20.95 -15.20
CA PHE A 64 20.68 -19.74 -15.41
C PHE A 64 22.19 -20.00 -15.45
N SER A 65 22.62 -21.21 -15.07
CA SER A 65 24.02 -21.62 -15.04
C SER A 65 24.45 -22.44 -16.27
N SER A 66 23.51 -23.04 -17.00
CA SER A 66 23.78 -24.02 -18.07
C SER A 66 24.09 -23.43 -19.45
N GLY A 67 23.76 -22.17 -19.73
CA GLY A 67 23.91 -21.53 -21.05
C GLY A 67 25.17 -20.65 -21.23
N GLY A 68 26.13 -20.72 -20.30
CA GLY A 68 27.16 -19.69 -20.11
C GLY A 68 26.80 -18.81 -18.90
N GLU A 69 27.80 -18.35 -18.15
CA GLU A 69 27.61 -17.71 -16.83
C GLU A 69 26.53 -16.61 -16.84
N GLY A 70 25.35 -16.88 -16.27
CA GLY A 70 24.29 -15.89 -16.10
C GLY A 70 23.37 -15.68 -17.31
N SER A 71 23.26 -16.67 -18.20
CA SER A 71 22.26 -16.67 -19.28
C SER A 71 20.86 -16.48 -18.71
N PHE A 72 20.12 -15.49 -19.22
CA PHE A 72 18.74 -15.24 -18.82
C PHE A 72 17.82 -16.34 -19.37
N ALA A 73 16.98 -16.89 -18.49
CA ALA A 73 15.82 -17.70 -18.89
C ALA A 73 14.56 -17.12 -18.23
N ALA A 74 13.49 -16.98 -19.00
CA ALA A 74 12.21 -16.53 -18.45
C ALA A 74 11.66 -17.64 -17.55
N THR A 75 11.41 -17.31 -16.27
CA THR A 75 10.87 -18.28 -15.31
C THR A 75 9.82 -17.61 -14.44
N TRP A 76 8.70 -18.29 -14.23
CA TRP A 76 7.62 -17.71 -13.45
C TRP A 76 7.92 -17.74 -11.94
N HIS A 77 7.61 -16.64 -11.26
CA HIS A 77 7.75 -16.50 -9.81
C HIS A 77 6.54 -15.79 -9.18
N TRP A 78 5.62 -16.60 -8.64
CA TRP A 78 4.35 -16.14 -8.06
C TRP A 78 4.47 -15.03 -7.00
N PRO A 79 5.34 -15.13 -5.97
CA PRO A 79 5.44 -14.06 -4.96
C PRO A 79 5.93 -12.73 -5.53
N ALA A 80 6.78 -12.77 -6.56
CA ALA A 80 7.30 -11.55 -7.19
C ALA A 80 6.24 -10.90 -8.09
N PHE A 81 5.28 -11.67 -8.60
CA PHE A 81 4.16 -11.12 -9.38
C PHE A 81 3.15 -10.37 -8.50
N PHE A 82 2.61 -11.01 -7.46
CA PHE A 82 1.53 -10.42 -6.65
C PHE A 82 2.01 -9.39 -5.63
N VAL A 83 3.19 -9.60 -5.06
CA VAL A 83 3.70 -8.78 -3.95
C VAL A 83 5.21 -8.50 -4.10
N PRO A 84 5.65 -7.91 -5.24
CA PRO A 84 7.08 -7.73 -5.54
C PRO A 84 7.81 -6.94 -4.46
N PHE A 85 7.22 -5.84 -4.00
CA PHE A 85 7.81 -4.95 -3.00
C PHE A 85 8.10 -5.72 -1.70
N PHE A 86 7.09 -6.38 -1.13
CA PHE A 86 7.23 -7.16 0.11
C PHE A 86 8.12 -8.38 -0.07
N TRP A 87 8.05 -9.08 -1.21
CA TRP A 87 8.94 -10.21 -1.50
C TRP A 87 10.41 -9.77 -1.56
N MET A 88 10.71 -8.65 -2.21
CA MET A 88 12.07 -8.11 -2.31
C MET A 88 12.59 -7.66 -0.95
N LEU A 89 11.78 -6.98 -0.13
CA LEU A 89 12.14 -6.63 1.25
C LEU A 89 12.39 -7.87 2.11
N TYR A 90 11.51 -8.88 2.00
CA TYR A 90 11.63 -10.15 2.70
C TYR A 90 12.92 -10.88 2.35
N ARG A 91 13.36 -10.86 1.08
CA ARG A 91 14.63 -11.47 0.60
C ARG A 91 15.82 -10.50 0.59
N LYS A 92 15.74 -9.37 1.30
CA LYS A 92 16.81 -8.37 1.48
C LYS A 92 17.31 -7.69 0.18
N MET A 93 16.53 -7.71 -0.89
CA MET A 93 16.83 -7.01 -2.15
C MET A 93 16.38 -5.53 -2.08
N TYR A 94 16.88 -4.76 -1.10
CA TYR A 94 16.38 -3.43 -0.77
C TYR A 94 16.46 -2.41 -1.92
N PHE A 95 17.54 -2.46 -2.72
CA PHE A 95 17.69 -1.60 -3.89
C PHE A 95 16.57 -1.82 -4.91
N TRP A 96 16.29 -3.08 -5.24
CA TRP A 96 15.20 -3.43 -6.16
C TRP A 96 13.83 -3.12 -5.56
N ALA A 97 13.65 -3.29 -4.26
CA ALA A 97 12.44 -2.89 -3.57
C ALA A 97 12.17 -1.38 -3.70
N LEU A 98 13.21 -0.54 -3.54
CA LEU A 98 13.10 0.90 -3.74
C LEU A 98 12.74 1.26 -5.18
N LEU A 99 13.37 0.61 -6.16
CA LEU A 99 13.06 0.82 -7.58
C LEU A 99 11.60 0.47 -7.90
N VAL A 100 11.11 -0.67 -7.40
CA VAL A 100 9.71 -1.07 -7.54
C VAL A 100 8.76 -0.09 -6.87
N PHE A 101 9.12 0.43 -5.70
CA PHE A 101 8.34 1.43 -4.98
C PHE A 101 8.21 2.74 -5.78
N VAL A 102 9.33 3.26 -6.29
CA VAL A 102 9.35 4.50 -7.08
C VAL A 102 8.61 4.34 -8.40
N ILE A 103 8.85 3.25 -9.15
CA ILE A 103 8.15 2.99 -10.41
C ILE A 103 6.65 2.75 -10.16
N GLY A 104 6.29 2.12 -9.05
CA GLY A 104 4.90 1.89 -8.66
C GLY A 104 4.11 3.17 -8.39
N ALA A 105 4.78 4.31 -8.12
CA ALA A 105 4.13 5.61 -7.97
C ALA A 105 3.68 6.22 -9.31
N ILE A 106 4.21 5.73 -10.44
CA ILE A 106 3.81 6.18 -11.77
C ILE A 106 2.47 5.52 -12.13
N PRO A 107 1.42 6.30 -12.49
CA PRO A 107 0.14 5.75 -12.91
C PRO A 107 0.30 4.70 -14.02
N PHE A 108 -0.38 3.58 -13.89
CA PHE A 108 -0.39 2.45 -14.83
C PHE A 108 0.94 1.69 -15.03
N ALA A 109 2.08 2.16 -14.51
CA ALA A 109 3.35 1.45 -14.64
C ALA A 109 3.31 0.03 -14.05
N TRP A 110 2.47 -0.18 -13.04
CA TRP A 110 2.23 -1.48 -12.41
C TRP A 110 1.72 -2.55 -13.40
N LEU A 111 0.96 -2.17 -14.45
CA LEU A 111 0.42 -3.11 -15.45
C LEU A 111 1.52 -3.82 -16.23
N VAL A 112 2.60 -3.12 -16.54
CA VAL A 112 3.76 -3.66 -17.27
C VAL A 112 4.79 -4.22 -16.29
N MET A 113 4.97 -3.57 -15.15
CA MET A 113 5.99 -3.93 -14.17
C MET A 113 5.68 -5.28 -13.48
N MET A 114 4.42 -5.59 -13.13
CA MET A 114 4.12 -6.85 -12.43
C MET A 114 4.43 -8.10 -13.26
N PRO A 115 3.99 -8.22 -14.53
CA PRO A 115 4.34 -9.38 -15.36
C PRO A 115 5.85 -9.52 -15.58
N VAL A 116 6.54 -8.39 -15.80
CA VAL A 116 8.01 -8.38 -15.98
C VAL A 116 8.72 -8.89 -14.72
N ILE A 117 8.33 -8.43 -13.53
CA ILE A 117 8.91 -8.92 -12.27
C ILE A 117 8.52 -10.37 -11.99
N GLY A 118 7.31 -10.79 -12.36
CA GLY A 118 6.88 -12.18 -12.28
C GLY A 118 7.75 -13.12 -13.13
N LEU A 119 8.15 -12.69 -14.33
CA LEU A 119 8.99 -13.45 -15.26
C LEU A 119 10.49 -13.40 -14.92
N THR A 120 10.95 -12.33 -14.28
CA THR A 120 12.37 -12.11 -13.99
C THR A 120 12.75 -12.34 -12.53
N GLY A 121 11.78 -12.52 -11.62
CA GLY A 121 12.02 -12.56 -10.17
C GLY A 121 13.07 -13.57 -9.73
N ASN A 122 13.02 -14.82 -10.23
CA ASN A 122 14.04 -15.83 -9.89
C ASN A 122 15.44 -15.41 -10.39
N TYR A 123 15.52 -14.83 -11.59
CA TYR A 123 16.78 -14.40 -12.18
C TYR A 123 17.37 -13.20 -11.43
N MET A 124 16.53 -12.22 -11.05
CA MET A 124 16.96 -11.08 -10.24
C MET A 124 17.54 -11.53 -8.90
N TYR A 125 16.86 -12.47 -8.24
CA TYR A 125 17.33 -13.03 -6.97
C TYR A 125 18.60 -13.87 -7.15
N PHE A 126 18.69 -14.67 -8.21
CA PHE A 126 19.90 -15.42 -8.57
C PHE A 126 21.11 -14.48 -8.73
N ASN A 127 20.97 -13.43 -9.54
CA ASN A 127 22.04 -12.47 -9.79
C ASN A 127 22.42 -11.71 -8.51
N HIS A 128 21.44 -11.33 -7.69
CA HIS A 128 21.67 -10.70 -6.40
C HIS A 128 22.45 -11.61 -5.44
N ALA A 129 21.99 -12.85 -5.26
CA ALA A 129 22.65 -13.84 -4.41
C ALA A 129 24.09 -14.09 -4.90
N ARG A 130 24.27 -14.34 -6.19
CA ARG A 130 25.58 -14.55 -6.80
C ARG A 130 26.55 -13.39 -6.53
N LYS A 131 26.13 -12.14 -6.76
CA LYS A 131 26.96 -10.95 -6.49
C LYS A 131 27.33 -10.84 -5.02
N LYS A 132 26.36 -11.02 -4.12
CA LYS A 132 26.58 -10.94 -2.67
C LYS A 132 27.50 -12.03 -2.14
N MET A 133 27.39 -13.25 -2.68
CA MET A 133 28.27 -14.35 -2.30
C MET A 133 29.68 -14.19 -2.88
N ALA A 134 29.80 -13.69 -4.12
CA ALA A 134 31.11 -13.37 -4.70
C ALA A 134 31.84 -12.27 -3.91
N GLU A 135 31.13 -11.22 -3.48
CA GLU A 135 31.67 -10.21 -2.55
C GLU A 135 32.17 -10.84 -1.25
N ALA A 136 31.39 -11.75 -0.65
CA ALA A 136 31.75 -12.43 0.58
C ALA A 136 32.97 -13.37 0.41
N MET A 137 33.13 -13.99 -0.76
CA MET A 137 34.27 -14.86 -1.09
C MET A 137 35.57 -14.07 -1.35
N ILE A 138 35.49 -12.87 -1.92
CA ILE A 138 36.67 -12.00 -2.12
C ILE A 138 37.23 -11.51 -0.78
N SER A 139 36.37 -11.36 0.23
CA SER A 139 36.76 -10.96 1.58
C SER A 139 37.27 -12.09 2.48
N SER A 140 37.28 -13.35 2.00
CA SER A 140 37.52 -14.51 2.87
C SER A 140 38.86 -15.21 2.59
N GLU A 141 39.86 -14.93 3.41
CA GLU A 141 40.98 -15.84 3.73
C GLU A 141 40.57 -16.75 4.91
N GLN A 142 39.33 -17.26 4.89
CA GLN A 142 38.67 -17.80 6.08
C GLN A 142 38.33 -19.29 5.96
N SER A 143 38.36 -19.99 7.10
CA SER A 143 37.89 -21.36 7.28
C SER A 143 36.45 -21.56 6.75
N GLU A 144 36.17 -22.73 6.17
CA GLU A 144 34.88 -23.11 5.57
C GLU A 144 33.67 -22.82 6.48
N VAL A 145 33.84 -22.99 7.80
CA VAL A 145 32.81 -22.72 8.81
C VAL A 145 32.47 -21.23 8.91
N GLN A 146 33.48 -20.36 8.86
CA GLN A 146 33.28 -18.91 8.93
C GLN A 146 32.59 -18.38 7.67
N ARG A 147 32.93 -18.95 6.51
CA ARG A 147 32.25 -18.66 5.23
C ARG A 147 30.76 -19.00 5.30
N ALA A 148 30.40 -20.18 5.81
CA ALA A 148 29.01 -20.59 5.95
C ALA A 148 28.21 -19.64 6.87
N VAL A 149 28.80 -19.20 7.98
CA VAL A 149 28.16 -18.24 8.91
C VAL A 149 27.98 -16.87 8.27
N ALA A 150 28.99 -16.38 7.53
CA ALA A 150 28.91 -15.10 6.83
C ALA A 150 27.82 -15.11 5.75
N LEU A 151 27.74 -16.18 4.95
CA LEU A 151 26.72 -16.37 3.93
C LEU A 151 25.30 -16.42 4.53
N ALA A 152 25.12 -17.15 5.64
CA ALA A 152 23.84 -17.26 6.32
C ALA A 152 23.35 -15.91 6.88
N ARG A 153 24.27 -15.07 7.39
CA ARG A 153 23.94 -13.71 7.89
C ARG A 153 23.62 -12.73 6.77
N ALA A 154 24.41 -12.77 5.69
CA ALA A 154 24.22 -11.90 4.52
C ALA A 154 22.91 -12.22 3.80
N GLY A 155 22.59 -13.50 3.66
CA GLY A 155 21.37 -14.00 3.07
C GLY A 155 20.21 -14.12 4.06
N GLY A 156 19.38 -15.15 3.88
CA GLY A 156 18.22 -15.43 4.70
C GLY A 156 17.01 -14.55 4.37
N VAL A 157 16.15 -14.37 5.38
CA VAL A 157 14.86 -13.68 5.22
C VAL A 157 14.62 -12.70 6.35
N ASN A 158 13.90 -11.61 6.07
CA ASN A 158 13.46 -10.65 7.07
C ASN A 158 12.00 -10.93 7.47
N SER A 159 11.80 -11.72 8.52
CA SER A 159 10.47 -12.13 8.99
C SER A 159 9.60 -10.97 9.48
N LEU A 160 10.20 -9.86 9.93
CA LEU A 160 9.44 -8.68 10.38
C LEU A 160 8.54 -8.13 9.26
N ILE A 161 8.98 -8.21 8.01
CA ILE A 161 8.22 -7.74 6.84
C ILE A 161 6.90 -8.49 6.66
N VAL A 162 6.82 -9.74 7.12
CA VAL A 162 5.58 -10.54 7.08
C VAL A 162 4.79 -10.40 8.36
N ILE A 163 5.45 -10.43 9.52
CA ILE A 163 4.79 -10.39 10.84
C ILE A 163 4.09 -9.04 11.06
N LEU A 164 4.75 -7.93 10.73
CA LEU A 164 4.23 -6.58 10.96
C LEU A 164 2.84 -6.37 10.31
N PRO A 165 2.64 -6.59 8.99
CA PRO A 165 1.32 -6.43 8.39
C PRO A 165 0.29 -7.44 8.90
N VAL A 166 0.70 -8.70 9.16
CA VAL A 166 -0.21 -9.73 9.69
C VAL A 166 -0.80 -9.35 11.05
N VAL A 167 -0.04 -8.65 11.89
CA VAL A 167 -0.51 -8.16 13.19
C VAL A 167 -1.23 -6.81 13.07
N LEU A 168 -0.70 -5.88 12.26
CA LEU A 168 -1.20 -4.51 12.19
C LEU A 168 -2.56 -4.40 11.48
N VAL A 169 -2.76 -5.13 10.39
CA VAL A 169 -4.00 -5.08 9.59
C VAL A 169 -5.25 -5.42 10.41
N PRO A 170 -5.32 -6.54 11.17
CA PRO A 170 -6.50 -6.85 11.96
C PRO A 170 -6.74 -5.83 13.08
N ILE A 171 -5.68 -5.29 13.70
CA ILE A 171 -5.82 -4.23 14.72
C ILE A 171 -6.50 -3.01 14.12
N ILE A 172 -6.03 -2.52 12.97
CA ILE A 172 -6.64 -1.38 12.27
C ILE A 172 -8.09 -1.67 11.90
N ALA A 173 -8.38 -2.87 11.41
CA ALA A 173 -9.75 -3.28 11.05
C ALA A 173 -10.70 -3.25 12.25
N ILE A 174 -10.28 -3.76 13.41
CA ILE A 174 -11.07 -3.74 14.65
C ILE A 174 -11.30 -2.29 15.10
N LEU A 175 -10.26 -1.45 15.08
CA LEU A 175 -10.38 -0.04 15.44
C LEU A 175 -11.36 0.70 14.51
N ALA A 176 -11.30 0.46 13.21
CA ALA A 176 -12.21 1.04 12.23
C ALA A 176 -13.65 0.58 12.46
N ALA A 177 -13.86 -0.72 12.74
CA ALA A 177 -15.19 -1.27 13.01
C ALA A 177 -15.87 -0.62 14.23
N ILE A 178 -15.09 -0.20 15.24
CA ILE A 178 -15.60 0.53 16.41
C ILE A 178 -15.78 2.02 16.10
N ALA A 179 -14.80 2.65 15.44
CA ALA A 179 -14.78 4.09 15.21
C ALA A 179 -15.84 4.56 14.20
N ILE A 180 -16.07 3.83 13.12
CA ILE A 180 -17.03 4.20 12.05
C ILE A 180 -18.46 4.38 12.58
N PRO A 181 -19.09 3.40 13.27
CA PRO A 181 -20.44 3.55 13.77
C PRO A 181 -20.54 4.64 14.85
N GLN A 182 -19.50 4.80 15.69
CA GLN A 182 -19.45 5.88 16.68
C GLN A 182 -19.43 7.25 16.02
N PHE A 183 -18.57 7.45 15.01
CA PHE A 183 -18.50 8.70 14.27
C PHE A 183 -19.83 9.00 13.55
N ALA A 184 -20.47 7.99 12.95
CA ALA A 184 -21.77 8.14 12.32
C ALA A 184 -22.85 8.57 13.34
N ALA A 185 -22.90 7.91 14.52
CA ALA A 185 -23.84 8.26 15.58
C ALA A 185 -23.60 9.65 16.16
N TYR A 186 -22.33 10.04 16.36
CA TYR A 186 -21.96 11.37 16.83
C TYR A 186 -22.40 12.47 15.86
N ARG A 187 -22.17 12.27 14.56
CA ARG A 187 -22.64 13.20 13.52
C ARG A 187 -24.16 13.32 13.48
N GLN A 188 -24.88 12.21 13.65
CA GLN A 188 -26.36 12.23 13.72
C GLN A 188 -26.85 13.06 14.90
N ARG A 189 -26.29 12.83 16.10
CA ARG A 189 -26.62 13.65 17.29
C ARG A 189 -26.33 15.13 17.09
N ALA A 190 -25.27 15.48 16.35
CA ALA A 190 -24.96 16.88 16.05
C ALA A 190 -26.03 17.55 15.17
N PHE A 191 -26.54 16.85 14.15
CA PHE A 191 -27.64 17.35 13.32
C PHE A 191 -28.94 17.53 14.11
N ASP A 192 -29.27 16.53 14.94
CA ASP A 192 -30.45 16.56 15.80
C ASP A 192 -30.35 17.71 16.84
N MET A 193 -29.16 17.91 17.43
CA MET A 193 -28.91 19.03 18.35
C MET A 193 -29.06 20.40 17.68
N GLN A 194 -28.63 20.55 16.43
CA GLN A 194 -28.84 21.80 15.68
C GLN A 194 -30.33 22.09 15.50
N ALA A 195 -31.13 21.11 15.05
CA ALA A 195 -32.58 21.29 14.91
C ALA A 195 -33.24 21.68 16.24
N LYS A 196 -32.86 20.99 17.33
CA LYS A 196 -33.37 21.27 18.68
C LYS A 196 -33.03 22.69 19.15
N SER A 197 -31.78 23.13 19.00
CA SER A 197 -31.41 24.50 19.40
C SER A 197 -32.10 25.54 18.52
N HIS A 198 -32.30 25.25 17.23
CA HIS A 198 -32.97 26.15 16.31
C HIS A 198 -34.44 26.39 16.66
N VAL A 199 -35.21 25.34 16.93
CA VAL A 199 -36.62 25.51 17.32
C VAL A 199 -36.73 26.22 18.67
N GLN A 200 -35.80 25.95 19.60
CA GLN A 200 -35.80 26.58 20.91
C GLN A 200 -35.51 28.09 20.82
N ASN A 201 -34.50 28.47 20.01
CA ASN A 201 -34.21 29.88 19.75
C ASN A 201 -35.35 30.59 19.02
N ALA A 202 -36.00 29.92 18.07
CA ALA A 202 -37.17 30.46 17.38
C ALA A 202 -38.33 30.70 18.35
N CYS A 203 -38.59 29.77 19.28
CA CYS A 203 -39.62 29.93 20.29
C CYS A 203 -39.34 31.14 21.20
N TYR A 204 -38.11 31.28 21.72
CA TYR A 204 -37.77 32.44 22.54
C TYR A 204 -37.92 33.76 21.77
N GLY A 205 -37.57 33.78 20.48
CA GLY A 205 -37.81 34.92 19.61
C GLY A 205 -39.29 35.26 19.51
N VAL A 206 -40.15 34.28 19.22
CA VAL A 206 -41.60 34.46 19.14
C VAL A 206 -42.20 34.93 20.47
N SER A 207 -41.79 34.34 21.59
CA SER A 207 -42.25 34.76 22.91
C SER A 207 -41.86 36.21 23.22
N ALA A 208 -40.67 36.65 22.80
CA ALA A 208 -40.26 38.05 22.92
C ALA A 208 -41.06 38.96 21.98
N PHE A 209 -41.35 38.50 20.76
CA PHE A 209 -42.17 39.24 19.80
C PHE A 209 -43.57 39.53 20.34
N PHE A 210 -44.23 38.56 20.96
CA PHE A 210 -45.56 38.75 21.57
C PHE A 210 -45.55 39.64 22.82
N GLN A 211 -44.41 39.80 23.49
CA GLN A 211 -44.27 40.78 24.57
C GLN A 211 -44.16 42.21 24.02
N GLN A 212 -43.53 42.38 22.86
CA GLN A 212 -43.36 43.68 22.21
C GLN A 212 -44.59 44.12 21.40
N ASN A 213 -45.40 43.17 20.94
CA ASN A 213 -46.55 43.41 20.05
C ASN A 213 -47.83 42.85 20.68
N PRO A 214 -48.44 43.56 21.66
CA PRO A 214 -49.60 43.04 22.41
C PRO A 214 -50.86 42.84 21.55
N ASP A 215 -50.99 43.55 20.43
CA ASP A 215 -52.17 43.51 19.54
C ASP A 215 -52.13 42.34 18.55
N ARG A 216 -50.97 41.68 18.39
CA ARG A 216 -50.82 40.54 17.47
C ARG A 216 -51.29 39.26 18.14
N THR A 217 -52.19 38.54 17.47
CA THR A 217 -52.76 37.27 17.96
C THR A 217 -52.16 36.05 17.28
N GLU A 218 -51.47 36.22 16.14
CA GLU A 218 -50.95 35.13 15.32
C GLU A 218 -49.50 35.37 14.86
N ILE A 219 -48.77 34.28 14.62
CA ILE A 219 -47.41 34.27 14.05
C ILE A 219 -47.46 33.99 12.55
N ASP A 220 -46.74 34.79 11.77
CA ASP A 220 -46.46 34.55 10.35
C ASP A 220 -44.94 34.49 10.11
N GLU A 221 -44.50 34.20 8.87
CA GLU A 221 -43.07 34.21 8.50
C GLU A 221 -42.40 35.57 8.72
N GLY A 222 -43.17 36.66 8.63
CA GLY A 222 -42.72 38.02 8.91
C GLY A 222 -42.44 38.26 10.39
N SER A 223 -43.29 37.74 11.28
CA SER A 223 -43.16 37.79 12.73
C SER A 223 -41.86 37.10 13.19
N LEU A 224 -41.49 35.97 12.57
CA LEU A 224 -40.22 35.28 12.86
C LEU A 224 -39.01 36.17 12.53
N SER A 225 -39.02 36.82 11.36
CA SER A 225 -37.93 37.72 10.96
C SER A 225 -37.83 38.94 11.89
N GLN A 226 -38.97 39.51 12.30
CA GLN A 226 -39.04 40.62 13.27
C GLN A 226 -38.60 40.19 14.68
N ALA A 227 -38.82 38.94 15.04
CA ALA A 227 -38.33 38.34 16.28
C ALA A 227 -36.80 38.12 16.31
N GLY A 228 -36.09 38.48 15.23
CA GLY A 228 -34.64 38.27 15.10
C GLY A 228 -34.25 36.83 14.79
N TYR A 229 -35.22 35.98 14.40
CA TYR A 229 -34.92 34.63 13.97
C TYR A 229 -34.20 34.65 12.61
N THR A 230 -33.06 33.96 12.53
CA THR A 230 -32.32 33.77 11.28
C THR A 230 -32.43 32.30 10.86
N PRO A 231 -33.00 32.01 9.67
CA PRO A 231 -33.13 30.64 9.20
C PRO A 231 -31.77 30.02 8.88
N LEU A 232 -31.62 28.73 9.15
CA LEU A 232 -30.46 27.95 8.69
C LEU A 232 -30.79 27.19 7.43
N LYS A 233 -29.84 27.16 6.50
CA LYS A 233 -29.97 26.43 5.22
C LYS A 233 -30.24 24.93 5.42
N ASP A 234 -29.69 24.36 6.49
CA ASP A 234 -29.76 22.92 6.75
C ASP A 234 -30.86 22.55 7.77
N VAL A 235 -31.65 23.52 8.24
CA VAL A 235 -32.73 23.32 9.20
C VAL A 235 -34.04 23.89 8.67
N GLU A 236 -34.99 23.02 8.41
CA GLU A 236 -36.36 23.38 8.02
C GLU A 236 -37.16 23.70 9.28
N LEU A 237 -37.73 24.90 9.36
CA LEU A 237 -38.65 25.34 10.40
C LEU A 237 -40.06 25.44 9.82
N THR A 238 -41.07 24.97 10.57
CA THR A 238 -42.48 25.04 10.17
C THR A 238 -43.32 25.47 11.35
N ILE A 239 -44.23 26.43 11.13
CA ILE A 239 -45.25 26.83 12.09
C ILE A 239 -46.38 25.81 12.02
N LEU A 240 -46.71 25.17 13.15
CA LEU A 240 -47.78 24.16 13.24
C LEU A 240 -49.09 24.78 13.72
N ASP A 241 -48.99 25.68 14.70
CA ASP A 241 -50.10 26.47 15.24
C ASP A 241 -49.61 27.92 15.38
N PRO A 242 -50.27 28.91 14.73
CA PRO A 242 -49.88 30.31 14.79
C PRO A 242 -50.44 31.06 16.01
N ASP A 243 -51.42 30.52 16.74
CA ASP A 243 -52.17 31.25 17.77
C ASP A 243 -51.32 31.62 19.00
N ARG A 244 -51.42 32.86 19.49
CA ARG A 244 -50.57 33.41 20.58
C ARG A 244 -50.49 32.53 21.84
N GLU A 245 -51.57 31.89 22.24
CA GLU A 245 -51.61 31.08 23.46
C GLU A 245 -51.19 29.63 23.23
N THR A 246 -51.44 29.09 22.04
CA THR A 246 -51.25 27.68 21.70
C THR A 246 -50.15 27.44 20.66
N PHE A 247 -49.40 28.48 20.29
CA PHE A 247 -48.47 28.39 19.17
C PHE A 247 -47.49 27.24 19.32
N SER A 248 -47.17 26.63 18.18
CA SER A 248 -46.18 25.58 18.14
C SER A 248 -45.34 25.64 16.87
N LEU A 249 -44.04 25.43 17.05
CA LEU A 249 -43.04 25.46 16.00
C LEU A 249 -42.41 24.09 15.91
N SER A 250 -42.11 23.62 14.70
CA SER A 250 -41.33 22.41 14.49
C SER A 250 -40.06 22.72 13.69
N ALA A 251 -38.95 22.10 14.08
CA ALA A 251 -37.72 22.13 13.29
C ALA A 251 -37.17 20.74 13.02
N ARG A 252 -36.57 20.57 11.85
CA ARG A 252 -35.85 19.36 11.47
C ARG A 252 -34.60 19.72 10.68
N HIS A 253 -33.49 19.06 11.00
CA HIS A 253 -32.29 19.15 10.17
C HIS A 253 -32.46 18.25 8.94
N VAL A 254 -32.10 18.71 7.74
CA VAL A 254 -32.28 17.96 6.46
C VAL A 254 -31.64 16.57 6.47
N ARG A 255 -30.58 16.40 7.28
CA ARG A 255 -29.88 15.12 7.52
C ARG A 255 -30.11 14.51 8.91
N GLY A 256 -30.91 15.17 9.74
CA GLY A 256 -31.28 14.68 11.07
C GLY A 256 -32.38 13.63 10.99
N ARG A 257 -32.54 12.86 12.06
CA ARG A 257 -33.52 11.76 12.12
C ARG A 257 -34.77 12.13 12.90
N SER A 258 -34.68 13.10 13.79
CA SER A 258 -35.79 13.50 14.64
C SER A 258 -36.28 14.90 14.27
N ARG A 259 -37.60 15.11 14.42
CA ARG A 259 -38.22 16.42 14.39
C ARG A 259 -38.39 16.90 15.82
N TYR A 260 -38.16 18.18 16.07
CA TYR A 260 -38.33 18.79 17.37
C TYR A 260 -39.48 19.79 17.33
N VAL A 261 -40.40 19.70 18.29
CA VAL A 261 -41.56 20.60 18.39
C VAL A 261 -41.44 21.42 19.67
N ALA A 262 -41.43 22.74 19.54
CA ALA A 262 -41.54 23.68 20.66
C ALA A 262 -42.99 24.14 20.80
N LYS A 263 -43.53 24.07 22.02
CA LYS A 263 -44.84 24.65 22.37
C LYS A 263 -44.70 26.09 22.83
N SER A 264 -45.82 26.76 23.12
CA SER A 264 -45.87 28.16 23.54
C SER A 264 -45.10 28.46 24.84
N ASP A 265 -44.91 27.46 25.70
CA ASP A 265 -44.05 27.53 26.90
C ASP A 265 -42.55 27.30 26.61
N CYS A 266 -42.18 27.17 25.33
CA CYS A 266 -40.85 26.79 24.84
C CYS A 266 -40.32 25.46 25.38
N THR A 267 -41.19 24.58 25.87
CA THR A 267 -40.82 23.18 26.09
C THR A 267 -40.66 22.47 24.74
N VAL A 268 -39.51 21.81 24.55
CA VAL A 268 -39.17 21.13 23.30
C VAL A 268 -39.35 19.63 23.46
N THR A 269 -40.21 19.04 22.64
CA THR A 269 -40.44 17.60 22.56
C THR A 269 -39.81 17.01 21.30
N GLU A 270 -39.27 15.80 21.40
CA GLU A 270 -38.77 15.04 20.26
C GLU A 270 -39.91 14.20 19.68
N VAL A 271 -40.17 14.37 18.38
CA VAL A 271 -41.08 13.55 17.60
C VAL A 271 -40.25 12.73 16.62
N ARG A 272 -40.17 11.41 16.86
CA ARG A 272 -39.54 10.49 15.91
C ARG A 272 -40.53 10.17 14.80
N GLU A 273 -40.16 10.48 13.57
CA GLU A 273 -40.84 9.91 12.41
C GLU A 273 -40.42 8.43 12.32
N GLN A 274 -41.41 7.54 12.34
CA GLN A 274 -41.21 6.10 12.20
C GLN A 274 -40.79 5.74 10.77
#